data_AF-A0A373VJV4-F1
#
_entry.id   AF-A0A373VJV4-F1
#
_cell.length_a   1.000
_cell.length_b   1.000
_cell.length_c   1.000
_cell.angle_alpha   90.00
_cell.angle_beta   90.00
_cell.angle_gamma   90.00
#
_symmetry.space_group_name_H-M   'P 1'
#
loop_
_entity.id
_entity.type
_entity.pdbx_description
1 polymer ?
#
loop_
_entity_poly.entity_id
_entity_poly.type
_entity_poly.pdbx_seq_one_letter_code
_entity_poly.pdbx_strand_id
1 'polypeptide(L)'
;MLNNYDFMNDDEMNYIQACLEFAAQLGQIADDTLEAVERRRILENEKRKELLEKGITVYGLSNFSVPAYIQYELTRFRLDFVAEKALIKRSYNYSMITSKDMVSFWNEHRELFTRYQGDSFSYDEVAMVIRKRIREKEYEQEIQNILRKRH
;
A
#
# COMPACT_ATOMS: atom_id res chain seq x y z
N MET A 1 8.28 27.39 -8.20
CA MET A 1 7.92 26.43 -7.14
C MET A 1 9.10 25.46 -7.04
N LEU A 2 9.62 25.17 -5.84
CA LEU A 2 10.61 24.10 -5.74
C LEU A 2 9.93 22.79 -6.15
N ASN A 3 10.55 22.02 -7.05
CA ASN A 3 10.10 20.68 -7.34
C ASN A 3 10.40 19.82 -6.11
N ASN A 4 9.42 19.67 -5.23
CA ASN A 4 9.56 18.88 -4.00
C ASN A 4 9.78 17.38 -4.29
N TYR A 5 9.84 16.96 -5.55
CA TYR A 5 9.93 15.58 -6.02
C TYR A 5 11.20 15.29 -6.84
N ASP A 6 12.19 16.19 -6.83
CA ASP A 6 13.48 16.05 -7.57
C ASP A 6 14.28 14.78 -7.20
N PHE A 7 13.88 14.08 -6.14
CA PHE A 7 14.49 12.83 -5.70
C PHE A 7 13.87 11.57 -6.35
N MET A 8 12.84 11.71 -7.19
CA MET A 8 12.15 10.60 -7.86
C MET A 8 12.45 10.58 -9.35
N ASN A 9 12.60 9.38 -9.92
CA ASN A 9 12.70 9.22 -11.37
C ASN A 9 11.31 9.14 -12.04
N ASP A 10 11.26 9.24 -13.37
CA ASP A 10 10.00 9.27 -14.12
C ASP A 10 9.16 7.99 -13.91
N ASP A 11 9.79 6.82 -13.81
CA ASP A 11 9.11 5.54 -13.59
C ASP A 11 8.48 5.47 -12.19
N GLU A 12 9.20 5.94 -11.17
CA GLU A 12 8.71 6.07 -9.79
C GLU A 12 7.54 7.04 -9.72
N MET A 13 7.64 8.19 -10.39
CA MET A 13 6.56 9.18 -10.47
C MET A 13 5.31 8.60 -11.12
N ASN A 14 5.48 7.87 -12.24
CA ASN A 14 4.39 7.21 -12.93
C ASN A 14 3.72 6.16 -12.02
N TYR A 15 4.52 5.36 -11.32
CA TYR A 15 4.04 4.35 -10.38
C TYR A 15 3.26 4.98 -9.20
N ILE A 16 3.79 6.06 -8.61
CA ILE A 16 3.12 6.80 -7.53
C ILE A 16 1.78 7.32 -8.02
N GLN A 17 1.75 7.98 -9.17
CA GLN A 17 0.52 8.54 -9.73
C GLN A 17 -0.49 7.45 -10.09
N ALA A 18 -0.05 6.26 -10.51
CA ALA A 18 -0.95 5.12 -10.74
C ALA A 18 -1.54 4.59 -9.42
N CYS A 19 -0.74 4.53 -8.35
CA CYS A 19 -1.24 4.17 -7.03
C CYS A 19 -2.24 5.19 -6.48
N LEU A 20 -1.99 6.49 -6.66
CA LEU A 20 -2.90 7.56 -6.25
C LEU A 20 -4.22 7.50 -7.03
N GLU A 21 -4.15 7.31 -8.35
CA GLU A 21 -5.34 7.14 -9.19
C GLU A 21 -6.17 5.95 -8.72
N PHE A 22 -5.54 4.80 -8.48
CA PHE A 22 -6.24 3.63 -7.98
C PHE A 22 -6.87 3.88 -6.62
N ALA A 23 -6.14 4.50 -5.68
CA ALA A 23 -6.67 4.83 -4.36
C ALA A 23 -7.88 5.77 -4.43
N ALA A 24 -7.91 6.71 -5.38
CA ALA A 24 -9.05 7.57 -5.64
C ALA A 24 -10.25 6.79 -6.21
N GLN A 25 -10.02 5.90 -7.19
CA GLN A 25 -11.06 5.01 -7.74
C GLN A 25 -11.70 4.12 -6.66
N LEU A 26 -10.88 3.65 -5.71
CA LEU A 26 -11.33 2.86 -4.57
C LEU A 26 -12.01 3.67 -3.45
N GLY A 27 -12.02 5.00 -3.56
CA GLY A 27 -12.58 5.91 -2.57
C GLY A 27 -11.76 6.04 -1.29
N GLN A 28 -10.48 5.65 -1.30
CA GLN A 28 -9.58 5.78 -0.16
C GLN A 28 -9.12 7.23 0.05
N ILE A 29 -9.04 7.98 -1.04
CA ILE A 29 -8.77 9.42 -1.10
C ILE A 29 -9.73 10.06 -2.11
N ALA A 30 -9.90 11.39 -2.01
CA ALA A 30 -10.77 12.14 -2.91
C ALA A 30 -10.04 12.74 -4.13
N ASP A 31 -8.73 12.93 -4.01
CA ASP A 31 -7.91 13.68 -4.97
C ASP A 31 -6.53 13.01 -5.07
N ASP A 32 -6.18 12.57 -6.28
CA ASP A 32 -4.98 11.83 -6.64
C ASP A 32 -3.82 12.73 -7.10
N THR A 33 -3.96 14.06 -7.04
CA THR A 33 -2.89 15.01 -7.39
C THR A 33 -1.78 15.03 -6.34
N LEU A 34 -0.56 15.34 -6.77
CA LEU A 34 0.60 15.50 -5.89
C LEU A 34 0.44 16.69 -4.94
N GLU A 35 -0.27 17.74 -5.35
CA GLU A 35 -0.63 18.86 -4.49
C GLU A 35 -1.57 18.40 -3.38
N ALA A 36 -2.49 17.48 -3.64
CA ALA A 36 -3.35 16.90 -2.62
C ALA A 36 -2.57 16.04 -1.62
N VAL A 37 -1.57 15.29 -2.08
CA VAL A 37 -0.65 14.54 -1.21
C VAL A 37 0.05 15.51 -0.25
N GLU A 38 0.58 16.62 -0.76
CA GLU A 38 1.27 17.61 0.08
C GLU A 38 0.32 18.27 1.10
N ARG A 39 -0.91 18.60 0.69
CA ARG A 39 -1.94 19.10 1.63
C ARG A 39 -2.23 18.11 2.75
N ARG A 40 -2.39 16.82 2.42
CA ARG A 40 -2.60 15.75 3.42
C ARG A 40 -1.38 15.61 4.34
N ARG A 41 -0.15 15.71 3.81
CA ARG A 41 1.08 15.67 4.62
C ARG A 41 1.13 16.80 5.64
N ILE A 42 0.85 18.03 5.21
CA ILE A 42 0.89 19.21 6.08
C ILE A 42 -0.12 19.04 7.22
N LEU A 43 -1.37 18.68 6.90
CA LEU A 43 -2.42 18.46 7.89
C LEU A 43 -2.05 17.36 8.90
N GLU A 44 -1.48 16.26 8.42
CA GLU A 44 -1.10 15.11 9.23
C GLU A 44 0.11 15.44 10.14
N ASN A 45 1.01 16.32 9.70
CA ASN A 45 2.11 16.86 10.52
C ASN A 45 1.63 17.89 11.55
N GLU A 46 0.69 18.78 11.19
CA GLU A 46 0.07 19.73 12.12
C GLU A 46 -0.65 18.98 13.26
N LYS A 47 -1.44 17.96 12.91
CA LYS A 47 -2.11 17.09 13.88
C LYS A 47 -1.10 16.44 14.84
N ARG A 48 0.04 15.93 14.35
CA ARG A 48 1.09 15.36 15.23
C ARG A 48 1.69 16.40 16.15
N LYS A 49 1.97 17.59 15.63
CA LYS A 49 2.49 18.70 16.42
C LYS A 49 1.55 19.05 17.57
N GLU A 50 0.25 19.17 17.30
CA GLU A 50 -0.75 19.41 18.35
C GLU A 50 -0.81 18.30 19.41
N LEU A 51 -0.71 17.03 18.99
CA LEU A 51 -0.70 15.90 19.93
C LEU A 51 0.52 15.95 20.85
N LEU A 52 1.70 16.27 20.30
CA LEU A 52 2.93 16.45 21.07
C LEU A 52 2.84 17.62 22.04
N GLU A 53 2.27 18.76 21.60
CA GLU A 53 2.03 19.92 22.46
C GLU A 53 1.05 19.61 23.61
N LYS A 54 0.06 18.74 23.36
CA LYS A 54 -0.87 18.23 24.38
C LYS A 54 -0.26 17.15 25.29
N GLY A 55 1.01 16.79 25.09
CA GLY A 55 1.69 15.72 25.85
C GLY A 55 1.19 14.30 25.54
N ILE A 56 0.46 14.12 24.43
CA ILE A 56 -0.03 12.81 23.97
C ILE A 56 1.09 12.13 23.20
N THR A 57 1.32 10.83 23.48
CA THR A 57 2.33 10.04 22.78
C THR A 57 2.00 9.90 21.29
N VAL A 58 2.93 10.35 20.45
CA VAL A 58 2.91 10.11 18.99
C VAL A 58 3.85 8.95 18.68
N TYR A 59 3.32 7.92 18.02
CA TYR A 59 4.12 6.77 17.57
C TYR A 59 4.66 7.00 16.15
N GLY A 60 5.89 6.56 15.91
CA GLY A 60 6.58 6.72 14.63
C GLY A 60 7.21 8.11 14.48
N LEU A 61 7.24 8.62 13.25
CA LEU A 61 7.81 9.94 12.97
C LEU A 61 6.93 11.04 13.57
N SER A 62 7.56 11.97 14.29
CA SER A 62 6.89 13.18 14.79
C SER A 62 6.53 14.15 13.67
N ASN A 63 7.29 14.15 12.58
CA ASN A 63 7.06 14.94 11.38
C ASN A 63 7.54 14.17 10.15
N PHE A 64 6.70 14.08 9.11
CA PHE A 64 7.01 13.45 7.85
C PHE A 64 7.65 14.41 6.86
N SER A 65 8.78 13.99 6.27
CA SER A 65 9.26 14.53 5.00
C SER A 65 8.35 14.09 3.83
N VAL A 66 8.47 14.76 2.69
CA VAL A 66 7.73 14.41 1.45
C VAL A 66 7.91 12.92 1.07
N PRO A 67 9.15 12.39 0.89
CA PRO A 67 9.33 10.98 0.54
C PRO A 67 8.74 10.02 1.58
N ALA A 68 8.93 10.31 2.87
CA ALA A 68 8.43 9.45 3.94
C ALA A 68 6.89 9.42 3.96
N TYR A 69 6.24 10.55 3.69
CA TYR A 69 4.79 10.62 3.65
C TYR A 69 4.19 9.87 2.47
N ILE A 70 4.79 9.98 1.28
CA ILE A 70 4.34 9.25 0.09
C ILE A 70 4.42 7.75 0.35
N GLN A 71 5.56 7.25 0.85
CA GLN A 71 5.70 5.84 1.18
C GLN A 71 4.69 5.37 2.24
N TYR A 72 4.40 6.22 3.23
CA TYR A 72 3.37 5.96 4.23
C TYR A 72 1.98 5.83 3.60
N GLU A 73 1.58 6.77 2.73
CA GLU A 73 0.28 6.73 2.05
C GLU A 73 0.16 5.50 1.13
N LEU A 74 1.16 5.25 0.29
CA LEU A 74 1.16 4.10 -0.63
C LEU A 74 1.08 2.77 0.13
N THR A 75 1.82 2.64 1.23
CA THR A 75 1.76 1.45 2.08
C THR A 75 0.39 1.30 2.71
N ARG A 76 -0.20 2.39 3.20
CA ARG A 76 -1.55 2.40 3.77
C ARG A 76 -2.59 1.98 2.73
N PHE A 77 -2.53 2.50 1.49
CA PHE A 77 -3.50 2.16 0.45
C PHE A 77 -3.47 0.67 0.12
N ARG A 78 -2.27 0.12 -0.08
CA ARG A 78 -2.06 -1.31 -0.32
C ARG A 78 -2.58 -2.17 0.84
N LEU A 79 -2.27 -1.80 2.09
CA LEU A 79 -2.72 -2.57 3.25
C LEU A 79 -4.25 -2.53 3.42
N ASP A 80 -4.87 -1.38 3.17
CA ASP A 80 -6.33 -1.24 3.21
C ASP A 80 -7.01 -2.12 2.15
N PHE A 81 -6.45 -2.19 0.94
CA PHE A 81 -6.90 -3.09 -0.13
C PHE A 81 -6.74 -4.55 0.25
N VAL A 82 -5.56 -4.94 0.75
CA VAL A 82 -5.24 -6.33 1.11
C VAL A 82 -6.07 -6.84 2.29
N ALA A 83 -6.41 -5.94 3.23
CA ALA A 83 -7.33 -6.23 4.32
C ALA A 83 -8.79 -6.30 3.88
N GLU A 84 -9.09 -6.01 2.61
CA GLU A 84 -10.43 -5.95 2.03
C GLU A 84 -11.39 -5.08 2.85
N LYS A 85 -10.97 -3.87 3.22
CA LYS A 85 -11.80 -2.96 4.01
C LYS A 85 -13.17 -2.76 3.35
N ALA A 86 -14.21 -2.66 4.18
CA ALA A 86 -15.60 -2.53 3.71
C ALA A 86 -15.82 -1.35 2.76
N LEU A 87 -15.04 -0.27 2.93
CA LEU A 87 -15.02 0.86 1.99
C LEU A 87 -14.66 0.43 0.57
N ILE A 88 -13.60 -0.36 0.43
CA ILE A 88 -13.06 -0.80 -0.87
C ILE A 88 -13.96 -1.85 -1.49
N LYS A 89 -14.54 -2.77 -0.70
CA LYS A 89 -15.51 -3.77 -1.18
C LYS A 89 -16.75 -3.17 -1.86
N ARG A 90 -17.07 -1.90 -1.60
CA ARG A 90 -18.19 -1.21 -2.27
C ARG A 90 -17.85 -0.79 -3.70
N SER A 91 -16.57 -0.52 -3.97
CA SER A 91 -16.10 0.05 -5.24
C SER A 91 -15.29 -0.96 -6.07
N TYR A 92 -14.79 -2.04 -5.45
CA TYR A 92 -13.93 -3.03 -6.10
C TYR A 92 -14.49 -4.45 -5.95
N ASN A 93 -14.50 -5.15 -7.08
CA ASN A 93 -14.87 -6.56 -7.12
C ASN A 93 -13.63 -7.44 -7.02
N TYR A 94 -13.34 -7.89 -5.80
CA TYR A 94 -12.22 -8.76 -5.52
C TYR A 94 -12.34 -10.11 -6.23
N SER A 95 -11.23 -10.57 -6.81
CA SER A 95 -11.13 -11.95 -7.27
C SER A 95 -11.34 -12.94 -6.11
N MET A 96 -12.02 -14.05 -6.39
CA MET A 96 -12.20 -15.10 -5.39
C MET A 96 -10.88 -15.85 -5.22
N ILE A 97 -10.37 -15.89 -3.99
CA ILE A 97 -9.19 -16.71 -3.66
C ILE A 97 -9.69 -18.10 -3.24
N THR A 98 -9.41 -19.10 -4.07
CA THR A 98 -9.80 -20.49 -3.79
C THR A 98 -8.71 -21.23 -3.00
N SER A 99 -9.06 -22.35 -2.37
CA SER A 99 -8.06 -23.23 -1.73
C SER A 99 -7.01 -23.74 -2.71
N LYS A 100 -7.38 -23.92 -3.98
CA LYS A 100 -6.45 -24.33 -5.03
C LYS A 100 -5.40 -23.24 -5.27
N ASP A 101 -5.80 -21.97 -5.34
CA ASP A 101 -4.89 -20.85 -5.54
C ASP A 101 -3.89 -20.73 -4.38
N MET A 102 -4.38 -20.91 -3.15
CA MET A 102 -3.57 -20.90 -1.94
C MET A 102 -2.52 -22.02 -1.93
N VAL A 103 -2.91 -23.24 -2.30
CA VAL A 103 -2.00 -24.40 -2.37
C VAL A 103 -1.01 -24.26 -3.52
N SER A 104 -1.44 -23.76 -4.69
CA SER A 104 -0.55 -23.45 -5.80
C SER A 104 0.51 -22.44 -5.40
N PHE A 105 0.11 -21.31 -4.79
CA PHE A 105 1.05 -20.30 -4.31
C PHE A 105 2.04 -20.89 -3.29
N TRP A 106 1.56 -21.69 -2.35
CA TRP A 106 2.40 -22.36 -1.36
C TRP A 106 3.47 -23.26 -1.99
N ASN A 107 3.07 -24.07 -2.97
CA ASN A 107 3.96 -25.01 -3.64
C ASN A 107 4.97 -24.31 -4.56
N GLU A 108 4.54 -23.26 -5.26
CA GLU A 108 5.39 -22.46 -6.16
C GLU A 108 6.41 -21.60 -5.40
N HIS A 109 6.11 -21.23 -4.15
CA HIS A 109 6.91 -20.31 -3.34
C HIS A 109 7.38 -20.90 -2.00
N ARG A 110 7.64 -22.21 -1.96
CA ARG A 110 8.06 -22.92 -0.73
C ARG A 110 9.27 -22.28 -0.05
N GLU A 111 10.18 -21.71 -0.84
CA GLU A 111 11.39 -21.04 -0.38
C GLU A 111 11.11 -19.82 0.51
N LEU A 112 10.00 -19.10 0.25
CA LEU A 112 9.60 -17.92 1.04
C LEU A 112 9.16 -18.26 2.46
N PHE A 113 8.93 -19.54 2.74
CA PHE A 113 8.39 -20.04 4.01
C PHE A 113 9.37 -20.95 4.74
N THR A 114 10.65 -20.79 4.45
CA THR A 114 11.74 -21.40 5.21
C THR A 114 12.11 -20.52 6.40
N ARG A 115 12.46 -21.16 7.51
CA ARG A 115 12.99 -20.52 8.71
C ARG A 115 14.51 -20.50 8.64
N TYR A 116 15.11 -19.77 9.56
CA TYR A 116 16.56 -19.60 9.62
C TYR A 116 17.33 -20.94 9.70
N GLN A 117 16.79 -21.95 10.40
CA GLN A 117 17.44 -23.25 10.56
C GLN A 117 17.21 -24.21 9.36
N GLY A 118 16.51 -23.75 8.32
CA GLY A 118 16.22 -24.54 7.12
C GLY A 118 14.96 -25.41 7.23
N ASP A 119 14.32 -25.50 8.40
CA ASP A 119 12.96 -26.03 8.51
C ASP A 119 11.95 -25.08 7.87
N SER A 120 10.78 -25.60 7.46
CA SER A 120 9.73 -24.80 6.83
C SER A 120 8.58 -24.58 7.80
N PHE A 121 7.92 -23.43 7.70
CA PHE A 121 6.59 -23.27 8.29
C PHE A 121 5.63 -24.33 7.69
N SER A 122 4.58 -24.67 8.42
CA SER A 122 3.47 -25.44 7.87
C SER A 122 2.58 -24.55 7.01
N TYR A 123 1.77 -25.16 6.13
CA TYR A 123 0.79 -24.41 5.34
C TYR A 123 -0.20 -23.63 6.23
N ASP A 124 -0.66 -24.25 7.33
CA ASP A 124 -1.63 -23.63 8.23
C ASP A 124 -1.04 -22.42 8.98
N GLU A 125 0.25 -22.48 9.35
CA GLU A 125 0.96 -21.37 10.02
C GLU A 125 1.02 -20.11 9.14
N VAL A 126 1.09 -20.28 7.82
CA VAL A 126 1.27 -19.17 6.88
C VAL A 126 0.06 -18.92 5.99
N ALA A 127 -1.05 -19.63 6.18
CA ALA A 127 -2.23 -19.50 5.33
C ALA A 127 -2.70 -18.03 5.22
N MET A 128 -2.70 -17.27 6.32
CA MET A 128 -3.02 -15.84 6.27
C MET A 128 -2.01 -15.02 5.47
N VAL A 129 -0.72 -15.35 5.57
CA VAL A 129 0.36 -14.68 4.83
C VAL A 129 0.25 -14.98 3.33
N ILE A 130 -0.03 -16.22 2.94
CA ILE A 130 -0.26 -16.60 1.54
C ILE A 130 -1.43 -15.79 0.97
N ARG A 131 -2.56 -15.74 1.68
CA ARG A 131 -3.74 -14.97 1.24
C ARG A 131 -3.41 -13.50 1.06
N LYS A 132 -2.65 -12.94 2.01
CA LYS A 132 -2.13 -11.56 1.95
C LYS A 132 -1.28 -11.36 0.70
N ARG A 133 -0.36 -12.27 0.38
CA ARG A 133 0.50 -12.19 -0.81
C ARG A 133 -0.30 -12.26 -2.12
N ILE A 134 -1.31 -13.12 -2.19
CA ILE A 134 -2.20 -13.19 -3.37
C ILE A 134 -2.94 -11.86 -3.57
N ARG A 135 -3.46 -11.24 -2.50
CA ARG A 135 -4.07 -9.90 -2.57
C ARG A 135 -3.08 -8.79 -2.92
N GLU A 136 -1.85 -8.86 -2.43
CA GLU A 136 -0.80 -7.91 -2.82
C GLU A 136 -0.47 -8.02 -4.31
N LYS A 137 -0.45 -9.24 -4.86
CA LYS A 137 -0.24 -9.48 -6.28
C LYS A 137 -1.40 -8.94 -7.13
N GLU A 138 -2.64 -9.11 -6.68
CA GLU A 138 -3.82 -8.52 -7.31
C GLU A 138 -3.75 -6.98 -7.30
N TYR A 139 -3.41 -6.36 -6.16
CA TYR A 139 -3.20 -4.93 -6.06
C TYR A 139 -2.16 -4.45 -7.09
N GLU A 140 -1.00 -5.11 -7.13
CA GLU A 140 0.07 -4.75 -8.06
C GLU A 140 -0.38 -4.91 -9.53
N GLN A 141 -1.14 -5.96 -9.85
CA GLN A 141 -1.69 -6.15 -11.19
C GLN A 141 -2.59 -4.98 -11.61
N GLU A 142 -3.40 -4.44 -10.70
CA GLU A 142 -4.22 -3.25 -11.01
C GLU A 142 -3.39 -2.01 -11.26
N ILE A 143 -2.32 -1.79 -10.48
CA ILE A 143 -1.39 -0.68 -10.73
C ILE A 143 -0.74 -0.83 -12.11
N GLN A 144 -0.29 -2.04 -12.46
CA GLN A 144 0.27 -2.31 -13.79
C GLN A 144 -0.75 -2.13 -14.91
N ASN A 145 -2.03 -2.48 -14.68
CA ASN A 145 -3.11 -2.23 -15.65
C ASN A 145 -3.32 -0.73 -15.90
N ILE A 146 -3.23 0.10 -14.86
CA ILE A 146 -3.33 1.56 -14.97
C ILE A 146 -2.12 2.10 -15.74
N LEU A 147 -0.90 1.68 -15.38
CA LEU A 147 0.32 2.10 -16.07
C LEU A 147 0.29 1.78 -17.56
N ARG A 148 -0.18 0.58 -17.94
CA ARG A 148 -0.32 0.18 -19.36
C ARG A 148 -1.29 1.03 -20.15
N LYS A 149 -2.29 1.65 -19.52
CA LYS A 149 -3.26 2.54 -20.21
C LYS A 149 -2.70 3.94 -20.46
N ARG A 150 -1.59 4.30 -19.81
CA ARG A 150 -0.94 5.62 -19.94
C ARG A 150 0.09 5.68 -21.06
N HIS A 151 0.48 4.53 -21.61
CA HIS A 151 1.31 4.39 -22.81
C HIS A 151 0.44 4.14 -24.04
#